data_AF-A0AA44JT58-F1
#
_entry.id   AF-A0AA44JT58-F1
#
_cell.length_a   1.000
_cell.length_b   1.000
_cell.length_c   1.000
_cell.angle_alpha   90.00
_cell.angle_beta   90.00
_cell.angle_gamma   90.00
#
_symmetry.space_group_name_H-M   'P 1'
#
loop_
_entity.id
_entity.type
_entity.pdbx_description
1 polymer ?
#
loop_
_entity_poly.entity_id
_entity_poly.type
_entity_poly.pdbx_seq_one_letter_code
_entity_poly.pdbx_strand_id
1 'polypeptide(L)'
;MKKWLAFTLIIAAQYAWVNSAWAKVTDLTSLQTQLSQHSIVRGDFTQLRKIEMFAQPLSSKGQFVLSKEHGLLWQQTTPFTVNLVLTKDKLRQTFSGQQPQVITAKENPMAFYFSHVFLAVFHGDTEALKEQFAMDFAAKNEHWTLTLTPKKAPLNAVFKSIVLAGNQDIDSLTLQEIRGDKTEILFSNQTHQPETLNDAETAQFSFKP
;
A
#
# COMPACT_ATOMS: atom_id res chain seq x y z
N MET A 1 1.01 70.62 -21.65
CA MET A 1 0.03 70.65 -20.54
C MET A 1 -0.79 69.38 -20.57
N LYS A 2 -0.88 68.67 -19.43
CA LYS A 2 -1.87 67.68 -18.97
C LYS A 2 -2.89 67.16 -20.02
N LYS A 3 -3.07 65.85 -20.18
CA LYS A 3 -3.86 65.01 -19.26
C LYS A 3 -3.43 63.54 -19.32
N TRP A 4 -3.12 62.95 -18.16
CA TRP A 4 -3.05 61.50 -17.94
C TRP A 4 -4.45 60.97 -17.65
N LEU A 5 -4.84 59.88 -18.30
CA LEU A 5 -5.99 59.05 -17.93
C LEU A 5 -5.43 57.74 -17.36
N ALA A 6 -5.54 57.58 -16.04
CA ALA A 6 -5.16 56.38 -15.34
C ALA A 6 -6.26 55.32 -15.53
N PHE A 7 -5.90 54.18 -16.12
CA PHE A 7 -6.70 52.95 -16.05
C PHE A 7 -6.22 52.17 -14.83
N THR A 8 -7.01 52.16 -13.77
CA THR A 8 -6.84 51.23 -12.65
C THR A 8 -7.39 49.87 -13.06
N LEU A 9 -6.48 48.92 -13.35
CA LEU A 9 -6.83 47.51 -13.54
C LEU A 9 -7.03 46.89 -12.15
N ILE A 10 -8.28 46.62 -11.77
CA ILE A 10 -8.61 45.82 -10.58
C ILE A 10 -8.27 44.37 -10.94
N ILE A 11 -7.12 43.88 -10.48
CA ILE A 11 -6.83 42.44 -10.50
C ILE A 11 -7.57 41.83 -9.32
N ALA A 12 -8.78 41.35 -9.56
CA ALA A 12 -9.47 40.46 -8.63
C ALA A 12 -8.72 39.12 -8.63
N ALA A 13 -7.88 38.91 -7.61
CA ALA A 13 -7.31 37.59 -7.33
C ALA A 13 -8.46 36.67 -6.92
N GLN A 14 -8.98 35.91 -7.89
CA GLN A 14 -9.93 34.84 -7.63
C GLN A 14 -9.15 33.71 -6.98
N TYR A 15 -9.23 33.61 -5.66
CA TYR A 15 -8.86 32.39 -4.96
C TYR A 15 -9.83 31.31 -5.44
N ALA A 16 -9.40 30.50 -6.41
CA ALA A 16 -10.07 29.25 -6.72
C ALA A 16 -9.92 28.38 -5.47
N TRP A 17 -10.97 28.35 -4.65
CA TRP A 17 -11.13 27.31 -3.65
C TRP A 17 -11.25 26.01 -4.44
N VAL A 18 -10.13 25.29 -4.56
CA VAL A 18 -10.16 23.92 -5.03
C VAL A 18 -10.84 23.13 -3.92
N ASN A 19 -12.17 23.04 -4.00
CA ASN A 19 -12.87 21.96 -3.32
C ASN A 19 -12.39 20.69 -3.99
N SER A 20 -11.35 20.09 -3.42
CA SER A 20 -11.02 18.69 -3.67
C SER A 20 -12.20 17.89 -3.13
N ALA A 21 -13.24 17.75 -3.95
CA ALA A 21 -14.31 16.82 -3.71
C ALA A 21 -13.69 15.44 -3.90
N TRP A 22 -13.19 14.87 -2.81
CA TRP A 22 -12.80 13.47 -2.75
C TRP A 22 -13.96 12.66 -3.34
N ALA A 23 -13.69 11.89 -4.38
CA ALA A 23 -14.69 11.01 -4.94
C ALA A 23 -15.12 10.06 -3.81
N LYS A 24 -16.41 10.06 -3.47
CA LYS A 24 -16.91 9.11 -2.49
C LYS A 24 -16.70 7.71 -3.07
N VAL A 25 -15.89 6.91 -2.39
CA VAL A 25 -15.70 5.50 -2.73
C VAL A 25 -17.04 4.80 -2.51
N THR A 26 -17.70 4.41 -3.60
CA THR A 26 -19.03 3.77 -3.61
C THR A 26 -19.04 2.40 -4.27
N ASP A 27 -17.99 2.08 -5.02
CA ASP A 27 -17.79 0.84 -5.75
C ASP A 27 -16.28 0.59 -5.95
N LEU A 28 -15.94 -0.54 -6.58
CA LEU A 28 -14.55 -0.90 -6.86
C LEU A 28 -13.85 0.07 -7.82
N THR A 29 -14.56 0.66 -8.77
CA THR A 29 -13.99 1.58 -9.76
C THR A 29 -13.59 2.91 -9.11
N SER A 30 -14.45 3.43 -8.24
CA SER A 30 -14.17 4.61 -7.43
C SER A 30 -13.09 4.36 -6.39
N LEU A 31 -13.04 3.16 -5.77
CA LEU A 31 -11.89 2.76 -4.93
C LEU A 31 -10.59 2.76 -5.71
N GLN A 32 -10.57 2.14 -6.90
CA GLN A 32 -9.41 2.14 -7.79
C GLN A 32 -8.99 3.56 -8.14
N THR A 33 -9.94 4.43 -8.49
CA THR A 33 -9.65 5.84 -8.77
C THR A 33 -9.03 6.52 -7.56
N GLN A 34 -9.60 6.32 -6.37
CA GLN A 34 -9.12 6.89 -5.11
C GLN A 34 -7.67 6.46 -4.79
N LEU A 35 -7.40 5.16 -4.74
CA LEU A 35 -6.05 4.65 -4.44
C LEU A 35 -5.04 4.99 -5.56
N SER A 36 -5.53 5.15 -6.79
CA SER A 36 -4.68 5.52 -7.93
C SER A 36 -4.42 7.03 -8.07
N GLN A 37 -4.94 7.89 -7.19
CA GLN A 37 -4.68 9.34 -7.24
C GLN A 37 -3.20 9.69 -7.02
N HIS A 38 -2.54 9.01 -6.09
CA HIS A 38 -1.16 9.32 -5.72
C HIS A 38 -0.21 8.20 -6.12
N SER A 39 0.90 8.54 -6.77
CA SER A 39 1.90 7.54 -7.20
C SER A 39 2.72 6.97 -6.05
N ILE A 40 2.69 7.66 -4.89
CA ILE A 40 3.41 7.25 -3.69
C ILE A 40 2.49 7.37 -2.48
N VAL A 41 2.56 6.38 -1.59
CA VAL A 41 2.10 6.47 -0.22
C VAL A 41 3.21 5.98 0.70
N ARG A 42 3.41 6.65 1.82
CA ARG A 42 4.40 6.28 2.83
C ARG A 42 3.85 6.54 4.21
N GLY A 43 4.35 5.80 5.20
CA GLY A 43 3.92 5.97 6.58
C GLY A 43 4.52 4.91 7.49
N ASP A 44 3.93 4.79 8.66
CA ASP A 44 4.30 3.79 9.66
C ASP A 44 3.35 2.59 9.57
N PHE A 45 3.86 1.41 9.95
CA PHE A 45 3.03 0.22 10.12
C PHE A 45 3.24 -0.40 11.52
N THR A 46 2.17 -1.01 12.04
CA THR A 46 2.24 -2.01 13.11
C THR A 46 1.63 -3.31 12.59
N GLN A 47 2.41 -4.39 12.66
CA GLN A 47 1.96 -5.73 12.29
C GLN A 47 1.80 -6.59 13.56
N LEU A 48 0.71 -7.32 13.62
CA LEU A 48 0.39 -8.32 14.63
C LEU A 48 0.18 -9.66 13.95
N ARG A 49 1.01 -10.64 14.27
CA ARG A 49 0.86 -12.01 13.80
C ARG A 49 0.45 -12.92 14.95
N LYS A 50 -0.80 -13.36 14.93
CA LYS A 50 -1.31 -14.41 15.80
C LYS A 50 -1.01 -15.75 15.14
N ILE A 51 -0.25 -16.58 15.84
CA ILE A 51 0.04 -17.96 15.44
C ILE A 51 -0.72 -18.85 16.40
N GLU A 52 -1.46 -19.84 15.88
CA GLU A 52 -2.37 -20.64 16.72
C GLU A 52 -1.63 -21.36 17.87
N MET A 53 -0.37 -21.71 17.67
CA MET A 53 0.50 -22.36 18.66
C MET A 53 1.01 -21.43 19.77
N PHE A 54 0.93 -20.09 19.63
CA PHE A 54 1.47 -19.13 20.60
C PHE A 54 0.35 -18.38 21.36
N ALA A 55 0.56 -18.21 22.67
CA ALA A 55 -0.39 -17.51 23.54
C ALA A 55 -0.45 -15.99 23.28
N GLN A 56 0.66 -15.38 22.89
CA GLN A 56 0.73 -13.97 22.55
C GLN A 56 1.08 -13.75 21.07
N PRO A 57 0.46 -12.76 20.41
CA PRO A 57 0.80 -12.43 19.04
C PRO A 57 2.21 -11.85 18.96
N LEU A 58 2.91 -12.16 17.87
CA LEU A 58 4.15 -11.48 17.52
C LEU A 58 3.80 -10.07 17.02
N SER A 59 4.50 -9.05 17.50
CA SER A 59 4.33 -7.68 17.04
C SER A 59 5.60 -7.19 16.37
N SER A 60 5.45 -6.56 15.21
CA SER A 60 6.52 -5.81 14.57
C SER A 60 6.05 -4.43 14.12
N LYS A 61 6.99 -3.50 14.03
CA LYS A 61 6.71 -2.11 13.61
C LYS A 61 7.82 -1.60 12.71
N GLY A 62 7.49 -0.58 11.93
CA GLY A 62 8.43 0.03 11.03
C GLY A 62 7.76 1.04 10.11
N GLN A 63 8.42 1.28 8.98
CA GLN A 63 7.99 2.23 7.97
C GLN A 63 7.83 1.54 6.62
N PHE A 64 6.96 2.10 5.79
CA PHE A 64 6.78 1.64 4.43
C PHE A 64 6.79 2.82 3.45
N VAL A 65 7.26 2.54 2.24
CA VAL A 65 7.11 3.42 1.07
C VAL A 65 6.62 2.55 -0.06
N LEU A 66 5.48 2.89 -0.61
CA LEU A 66 4.88 2.21 -1.74
C LEU A 66 4.86 3.16 -2.92
N SER A 67 5.52 2.76 -4.01
CA SER A 67 5.60 3.49 -5.27
C SER A 67 4.93 2.66 -6.36
N LYS A 68 4.03 3.27 -7.12
CA LYS A 68 3.41 2.60 -8.27
C LYS A 68 4.42 2.16 -9.34
N GLU A 69 5.49 2.92 -9.47
CA GLU A 69 6.51 2.66 -10.48
C GLU A 69 7.53 1.62 -10.00
N HIS A 70 7.94 1.69 -8.73
CA HIS A 70 9.08 0.91 -8.23
C HIS A 70 8.69 -0.29 -7.37
N GLY A 71 7.56 -0.23 -6.68
CA GLY A 71 7.07 -1.28 -5.78
C GLY A 71 7.05 -0.87 -4.31
N LEU A 72 7.30 -1.83 -3.41
CA LEU A 72 7.20 -1.65 -1.96
C LEU A 72 8.58 -1.71 -1.30
N LEU A 73 8.90 -0.69 -0.51
CA LEU A 73 9.96 -0.69 0.48
C LEU A 73 9.32 -0.84 1.86
N TRP A 74 9.74 -1.86 2.60
CA TRP A 74 9.21 -2.19 3.93
C TRP A 74 10.36 -2.34 4.92
N GLN A 75 10.42 -1.42 5.87
CA GLN A 75 11.55 -1.24 6.79
C GLN A 75 11.08 -1.50 8.21
N GLN A 76 11.17 -2.75 8.63
CA GLN A 76 10.91 -3.13 10.00
C GLN A 76 12.05 -2.66 10.90
N THR A 77 11.71 -2.02 12.02
CA THR A 77 12.66 -1.57 13.04
C THR A 77 12.58 -2.40 14.31
N THR A 78 11.42 -2.96 14.63
CA THR A 78 11.19 -3.79 15.83
C THR A 78 10.46 -5.09 15.48
N PRO A 79 10.75 -6.21 16.18
CA PRO A 79 11.73 -6.36 17.28
C PRO A 79 13.18 -6.50 16.80
N PHE A 80 13.39 -6.64 15.50
CA PHE A 80 14.70 -6.63 14.85
C PHE A 80 14.60 -5.94 13.49
N THR A 81 15.72 -5.38 13.03
CA THR A 81 15.77 -4.64 11.77
C THR A 81 15.71 -5.58 10.58
N VAL A 82 14.73 -5.36 9.69
CA VAL A 82 14.60 -6.03 8.40
C VAL A 82 14.26 -4.99 7.35
N ASN A 83 15.00 -5.00 6.25
CA ASN A 83 14.71 -4.20 5.07
C ASN A 83 14.23 -5.13 3.96
N LEU A 84 12.99 -4.96 3.51
CA LEU A 84 12.43 -5.68 2.37
C LEU A 84 12.19 -4.70 1.23
N VAL A 85 12.65 -5.06 0.04
CA VAL A 85 12.37 -4.32 -1.20
C VAL A 85 11.70 -5.28 -2.15
N LEU A 86 10.50 -4.92 -2.60
CA LEU A 86 9.64 -5.76 -3.41
C LEU A 86 9.30 -5.01 -4.68
N THR A 87 9.66 -5.58 -5.82
CA THR A 87 9.27 -5.08 -7.15
C THR A 87 8.21 -5.99 -7.74
N LYS A 88 7.86 -5.77 -9.01
CA LYS A 88 6.98 -6.66 -9.77
C LYS A 88 7.42 -8.13 -9.77
N ASP A 89 8.73 -8.38 -9.73
CA ASP A 89 9.32 -9.70 -10.01
C ASP A 89 10.43 -10.13 -9.04
N LYS A 90 10.84 -9.27 -8.10
CA LYS A 90 11.94 -9.56 -7.16
C LYS A 90 11.61 -9.15 -5.73
N LEU A 91 12.18 -9.90 -4.79
CA LEU A 91 12.18 -9.62 -3.37
C LEU A 91 13.63 -9.59 -2.90
N ARG A 92 14.09 -8.47 -2.37
CA ARG A 92 15.36 -8.39 -1.64
C ARG A 92 15.08 -8.25 -0.15
N GLN A 93 15.66 -9.14 0.64
CA GLN A 93 15.60 -9.10 2.09
C GLN A 93 17.00 -8.85 2.65
N THR A 94 17.10 -7.92 3.59
CA THR A 94 18.33 -7.65 4.33
C THR A 94 18.03 -7.65 5.82
N PHE A 95 18.65 -8.57 6.56
CA PHE A 95 18.65 -8.55 8.03
C PHE A 95 19.84 -7.73 8.55
N SER A 96 19.72 -7.22 9.77
CA SER A 96 20.81 -6.49 10.43
C SER A 96 22.12 -7.28 10.41
N GLY A 97 23.18 -6.67 9.87
CA GLY A 97 24.52 -7.25 9.79
C GLY A 97 24.69 -8.38 8.76
N GLN A 98 23.67 -8.68 7.95
CA GLN A 98 23.74 -9.72 6.92
C GLN A 98 23.81 -9.12 5.51
N GLN A 99 24.40 -9.87 4.59
CA GLN A 99 24.38 -9.51 3.17
C GLN A 99 22.94 -9.61 2.63
N PRO A 100 22.52 -8.72 1.72
CA PRO A 100 21.21 -8.80 1.09
C PRO A 100 21.02 -10.14 0.37
N GLN A 101 19.86 -10.75 0.58
CA GLN A 101 19.43 -11.96 -0.13
C GLN A 101 18.33 -11.60 -1.11
N VAL A 102 18.52 -11.96 -2.38
CA VAL A 102 17.46 -11.92 -3.36
C VAL A 102 16.74 -13.25 -3.31
N ILE A 103 15.48 -13.20 -2.91
CA ILE A 103 14.60 -14.35 -2.80
C ILE A 103 13.77 -14.41 -4.07
N THR A 104 13.63 -15.59 -4.64
CA THR A 104 12.75 -15.85 -5.78
C THR A 104 11.36 -16.27 -5.30
N ALA A 105 10.36 -16.12 -6.16
CA ALA A 105 9.01 -16.63 -5.89
C ALA A 105 8.98 -18.15 -5.62
N LYS A 106 10.00 -18.91 -6.06
CA LYS A 106 10.12 -20.33 -5.75
C LYS A 106 10.57 -20.59 -4.31
N GLU A 107 11.44 -19.74 -3.76
CA GLU A 107 12.01 -19.89 -2.43
C GLU A 107 11.07 -19.37 -1.33
N ASN A 108 10.34 -18.29 -1.60
CA ASN A 108 9.31 -17.79 -0.71
C ASN A 108 8.08 -17.30 -1.48
N PRO A 109 7.25 -18.24 -1.99
CA PRO A 109 6.05 -17.89 -2.76
C PRO A 109 5.14 -16.94 -1.99
N MET A 110 5.05 -17.12 -0.66
CA MET A 110 4.15 -16.38 0.21
C MET A 110 4.45 -14.89 0.27
N ALA A 111 5.72 -14.53 0.44
CA ALA A 111 6.13 -13.13 0.48
C ALA A 111 5.76 -12.42 -0.83
N PHE A 112 6.03 -13.06 -1.97
CA PHE A 112 5.72 -12.53 -3.31
C PHE A 112 4.22 -12.38 -3.57
N TYR A 113 3.42 -13.37 -3.16
CA TYR A 113 1.96 -13.30 -3.34
C TYR A 113 1.37 -12.13 -2.55
N PHE A 114 1.80 -11.95 -1.30
CA PHE A 114 1.38 -10.81 -0.49
C PHE A 114 1.73 -9.48 -1.15
N SER A 115 2.95 -9.35 -1.69
CA SER A 115 3.36 -8.13 -2.40
C SER A 115 2.50 -7.87 -3.63
N HIS A 116 2.19 -8.93 -4.38
CA HIS A 116 1.41 -8.82 -5.60
C HIS A 116 -0.01 -8.33 -5.31
N VAL A 117 -0.66 -8.86 -4.27
CA VAL A 117 -2.00 -8.39 -3.85
C VAL A 117 -1.95 -6.92 -3.43
N PHE A 118 -0.96 -6.55 -2.61
CA PHE A 118 -0.82 -5.17 -2.13
C PHE A 118 -0.57 -4.19 -3.29
N LEU A 119 0.34 -4.53 -4.20
CA LEU A 119 0.63 -3.74 -5.39
C LEU A 119 -0.58 -3.67 -6.33
N ALA A 120 -1.29 -4.78 -6.55
CA ALA A 120 -2.47 -4.79 -7.41
C ALA A 120 -3.59 -3.91 -6.85
N VAL A 121 -3.87 -3.97 -5.54
CA VAL A 121 -4.85 -3.08 -4.90
C VAL A 121 -4.42 -1.62 -5.02
N PHE A 122 -3.15 -1.31 -4.74
CA PHE A 122 -2.64 0.05 -4.79
C PHE A 122 -2.57 0.65 -6.20
N HIS A 123 -2.24 -0.18 -7.20
CA HIS A 123 -2.28 0.23 -8.60
C HIS A 123 -3.72 0.34 -9.11
N GLY A 124 -4.68 -0.17 -8.33
CA GLY A 124 -6.06 -0.32 -8.77
C GLY A 124 -6.20 -1.32 -9.91
N ASP A 125 -5.33 -2.32 -10.00
CA ASP A 125 -5.43 -3.39 -11.01
C ASP A 125 -6.52 -4.39 -10.61
N THR A 126 -7.77 -3.94 -10.72
CA THR A 126 -8.95 -4.71 -10.33
C THR A 126 -9.17 -5.93 -11.22
N GLU A 127 -8.67 -5.94 -12.45
CA GLU A 127 -8.74 -7.09 -13.35
C GLU A 127 -7.80 -8.20 -12.88
N ALA A 128 -6.54 -7.90 -12.54
CA ALA A 128 -5.64 -8.89 -11.94
C ALA A 128 -6.20 -9.49 -10.65
N LEU A 129 -6.86 -8.67 -9.82
CA LEU A 129 -7.53 -9.14 -8.61
C LEU A 129 -8.72 -10.04 -8.93
N LYS A 130 -9.56 -9.72 -9.93
CA LYS A 130 -10.70 -10.54 -10.33
C LYS A 130 -10.28 -11.92 -10.82
N GLU A 131 -9.16 -12.05 -11.51
CA GLU A 131 -8.68 -13.35 -11.99
C GLU A 131 -8.34 -14.30 -10.84
N GLN A 132 -7.73 -13.77 -9.78
CA GLN A 132 -7.19 -14.56 -8.67
C GLN A 132 -8.16 -14.70 -7.48
N PHE A 133 -9.09 -13.75 -7.31
CA PHE A 133 -9.94 -13.64 -6.13
C PHE A 133 -11.43 -13.49 -6.48
N ALA A 134 -12.29 -14.05 -5.64
CA ALA A 134 -13.66 -13.58 -5.48
C ALA A 134 -13.63 -12.35 -4.57
N MET A 135 -14.33 -11.29 -4.96
CA MET A 135 -14.27 -10.01 -4.27
C MET A 135 -15.63 -9.65 -3.71
N ASP A 136 -15.64 -9.20 -2.46
CA ASP A 136 -16.78 -8.57 -1.82
C ASP A 136 -16.37 -7.16 -1.39
N PHE A 137 -17.20 -6.18 -1.71
CA PHE A 137 -16.92 -4.78 -1.49
C PHE A 137 -18.09 -4.11 -0.79
N ALA A 138 -17.78 -3.39 0.27
CA ALA A 138 -18.74 -2.56 1.00
C ALA A 138 -18.15 -1.17 1.22
N ALA A 139 -18.98 -0.15 1.05
CA ALA A 139 -18.65 1.22 1.41
C ALA A 139 -19.77 1.85 2.24
N LYS A 140 -19.41 2.49 3.35
CA LYS A 140 -20.32 3.16 4.26
C LYS A 140 -19.61 4.28 4.99
N ASN A 141 -20.23 5.46 5.06
CA ASN A 141 -19.71 6.62 5.80
C ASN A 141 -18.26 6.97 5.40
N GLU A 142 -17.95 6.96 4.10
CA GLU A 142 -16.60 7.27 3.56
C GLU A 142 -15.52 6.24 3.89
N HIS A 143 -15.86 5.18 4.62
CA HIS A 143 -15.02 4.01 4.81
C HIS A 143 -15.40 2.92 3.82
N TRP A 144 -14.40 2.19 3.36
CA TRP A 144 -14.57 1.04 2.47
C TRP A 144 -13.91 -0.20 3.06
N THR A 145 -14.40 -1.35 2.61
CA THR A 145 -13.82 -2.66 2.91
C THR A 145 -13.85 -3.51 1.66
N LEU A 146 -12.71 -4.10 1.34
CA LEU A 146 -12.52 -5.03 0.23
C LEU A 146 -12.07 -6.38 0.78
N THR A 147 -12.92 -7.39 0.64
CA THR A 147 -12.61 -8.77 1.00
C THR A 147 -12.26 -9.55 -0.27
N LEU A 148 -11.08 -10.16 -0.28
CA LEU A 148 -10.56 -11.00 -1.34
C LEU A 148 -10.48 -12.44 -0.86
N THR A 149 -11.20 -13.34 -1.54
CA THR A 149 -11.17 -14.79 -1.28
C THR A 149 -10.48 -15.50 -2.44
N PRO A 150 -9.34 -16.17 -2.24
CA PRO A 150 -8.61 -16.77 -3.34
C PRO A 150 -9.41 -17.88 -4.04
N LYS A 151 -9.38 -17.89 -5.38
CA LYS A 151 -10.14 -18.86 -6.19
C LYS A 151 -9.41 -20.19 -6.40
N LYS A 152 -8.09 -20.15 -6.52
CA LYS A 152 -7.27 -21.30 -6.97
C LYS A 152 -5.96 -21.42 -6.21
N ALA A 153 -5.34 -22.59 -6.33
CA ALA A 153 -4.02 -22.87 -5.80
C ALA A 153 -2.95 -21.99 -6.49
N PRO A 154 -1.85 -21.65 -5.79
CA PRO A 154 -1.56 -22.05 -4.41
C PRO A 154 -2.23 -21.16 -3.35
N LEU A 155 -2.83 -20.04 -3.73
CA LEU A 155 -3.36 -19.04 -2.79
C LEU A 155 -4.48 -19.60 -1.90
N ASN A 156 -5.43 -20.33 -2.50
CA ASN A 156 -6.55 -20.93 -1.76
C ASN A 156 -6.13 -22.12 -0.87
N ALA A 157 -4.86 -22.53 -0.91
CA ALA A 157 -4.30 -23.53 -0.02
C ALA A 157 -3.62 -22.90 1.21
N VAL A 158 -3.46 -21.57 1.21
CA VAL A 158 -2.81 -20.84 2.30
C VAL A 158 -3.76 -19.83 2.94
N PHE A 159 -4.41 -18.99 2.14
CA PHE A 159 -5.31 -17.96 2.63
C PHE A 159 -6.76 -18.39 2.54
N LYS A 160 -7.47 -18.18 3.66
CA LYS A 160 -8.93 -18.19 3.70
C LYS A 160 -9.49 -16.88 3.15
N SER A 161 -8.93 -15.75 3.55
CA SER A 161 -9.36 -14.43 3.11
C SER A 161 -8.29 -13.37 3.33
N ILE A 162 -8.32 -12.33 2.51
CA ILE A 162 -7.55 -11.10 2.68
C ILE A 162 -8.55 -9.94 2.75
N VAL A 163 -8.50 -9.14 3.80
CA VAL A 163 -9.42 -8.02 4.02
C VAL A 163 -8.63 -6.73 4.09
N LEU A 164 -8.95 -5.79 3.22
CA LEU A 164 -8.43 -4.42 3.24
C LEU A 164 -9.55 -3.48 3.68
N ALA A 165 -9.24 -2.50 4.52
CA ALA A 165 -10.18 -1.46 4.90
C ALA A 165 -9.48 -0.11 5.01
N GLY A 166 -10.22 0.96 4.73
CA GLY A 166 -9.66 2.31 4.75
C GLY A 166 -10.67 3.40 4.42
N ASN A 167 -10.16 4.62 4.19
CA ASN A 167 -10.93 5.74 3.64
C ASN A 167 -10.29 6.31 2.36
N GLN A 168 -9.33 7.22 2.48
CA GLN A 168 -8.55 7.83 1.42
C GLN A 168 -7.42 6.87 1.01
N ASP A 169 -6.78 6.27 2.01
CA ASP A 169 -5.75 5.24 1.89
C ASP A 169 -6.22 3.93 2.54
N ILE A 170 -5.35 2.91 2.49
CA ILE A 170 -5.53 1.65 3.21
C ILE A 170 -5.15 1.88 4.67
N ASP A 171 -6.11 1.74 5.60
CA ASP A 171 -5.84 1.87 7.04
C ASP A 171 -5.43 0.54 7.66
N SER A 172 -5.96 -0.57 7.13
CA SER A 172 -5.67 -1.90 7.65
C SER A 172 -5.69 -3.00 6.60
N LEU A 173 -4.91 -4.04 6.86
CA LEU A 173 -4.83 -5.26 6.06
C LEU A 173 -4.82 -6.47 6.99
N THR A 174 -5.80 -7.36 6.81
CA THR A 174 -5.90 -8.61 7.54
C THR A 174 -5.74 -9.80 6.60
N LEU A 175 -4.80 -10.67 6.91
CA LEU A 175 -4.61 -11.97 6.26
C LEU A 175 -5.11 -13.06 7.21
N GLN A 176 -6.06 -13.87 6.76
CA GLN A 176 -6.49 -15.06 7.48
C GLN A 176 -6.00 -16.30 6.74
N GLU A 177 -5.17 -17.10 7.39
CA GLU A 177 -4.69 -18.37 6.86
C GLU A 177 -5.66 -19.51 7.17
N ILE A 178 -5.66 -20.56 6.34
CA ILE A 178 -6.52 -21.75 6.52
C ILE A 178 -6.15 -22.49 7.80
N ARG A 179 -4.89 -22.41 8.20
CA ARG A 179 -4.33 -23.05 9.40
C ARG A 179 -4.59 -22.26 10.69
N GLY A 180 -5.43 -21.23 10.66
CA GLY A 180 -5.81 -20.46 11.85
C GLY A 180 -4.91 -19.25 12.16
N ASP A 181 -3.71 -19.19 11.58
CA ASP A 181 -2.84 -18.01 11.67
C ASP A 181 -3.56 -16.75 11.13
N LYS A 182 -3.39 -15.63 11.84
CA LYS A 182 -3.90 -14.31 11.43
C LYS A 182 -2.76 -13.30 11.45
N THR A 183 -2.59 -12.58 10.36
CA THR A 183 -1.74 -11.38 10.33
C THR A 183 -2.63 -10.15 10.16
N GLU A 184 -2.40 -9.14 10.97
CA GLU A 184 -3.08 -7.85 10.91
C GLU A 184 -2.03 -6.75 10.83
N ILE A 185 -2.17 -5.86 9.86
CA ILE A 185 -1.29 -4.72 9.63
C ILE A 185 -2.16 -3.48 9.74
N LEU A 186 -1.72 -2.55 10.58
CA LEU A 186 -2.32 -1.24 10.78
C LEU A 186 -1.37 -0.19 10.24
N PHE A 187 -1.87 0.65 9.34
CA PHE A 187 -1.13 1.76 8.76
C PHE A 187 -1.47 3.05 9.49
N SER A 188 -0.49 3.92 9.65
CA SER A 188 -0.65 5.19 10.36
C SER A 188 0.34 6.23 9.83
N ASN A 189 0.09 7.50 10.13
CA ASN A 189 0.92 8.62 9.68
C ASN A 189 1.17 8.59 8.16
N GLN A 190 0.13 8.23 7.40
CA GLN A 190 0.21 8.10 5.94
C GLN A 190 0.32 9.48 5.28
N THR A 191 1.18 9.59 4.29
CA THR A 191 1.38 10.79 3.48
C THR A 191 1.75 10.44 2.05
N HIS A 192 1.39 11.33 1.13
CA HIS A 192 1.81 11.28 -0.28
C HIS A 192 2.95 12.23 -0.59
N GLN A 193 3.49 12.90 0.44
CA GLN A 193 4.56 13.87 0.30
C GLN A 193 5.89 13.32 0.86
N PRO A 194 7.00 13.53 0.15
CA PRO A 194 7.09 14.06 -1.22
C PRO A 194 6.37 13.18 -2.26
N GLU A 195 5.92 13.75 -3.38
CA GLU A 195 5.23 12.99 -4.44
C GLU A 195 6.15 12.04 -5.22
N THR A 196 7.47 12.21 -5.04
CA THR A 196 8.52 11.39 -5.65
C THR A 196 9.37 10.69 -4.58
N LEU A 197 10.07 9.63 -5.00
CA LEU A 197 11.08 9.01 -4.16
C LEU A 197 12.28 9.95 -4.04
N ASN A 198 12.88 10.01 -2.84
CA ASN A 198 14.19 10.64 -2.67
C ASN A 198 15.32 9.70 -3.16
N ASP A 199 16.55 10.20 -3.19
CA ASP A 199 17.70 9.42 -3.69
C ASP A 199 17.96 8.15 -2.87
N ALA A 200 17.78 8.20 -1.55
CA ALA A 200 17.97 7.05 -0.68
C ALA A 200 16.91 5.98 -0.92
N GLU A 201 15.65 6.38 -1.09
CA GLU A 201 14.53 5.49 -1.44
C GLU A 201 14.74 4.88 -2.83
N THR A 202 15.10 5.70 -3.82
CA THR A 202 15.37 5.25 -5.20
C THR A 202 16.50 4.23 -5.25
N ALA A 203 17.57 4.46 -4.46
CA ALA A 203 18.67 3.51 -4.34
C ALA A 203 18.23 2.15 -3.76
N GLN A 204 17.21 2.11 -2.89
CA GLN A 204 16.67 0.83 -2.40
C GLN A 204 16.07 0.01 -3.53
N PHE A 205 15.35 0.62 -4.48
CA PHE A 205 14.74 -0.12 -5.59
C PHE A 205 15.72 -0.54 -6.68
N SER A 206 17.00 -0.13 -6.57
CA SER A 206 18.06 -0.60 -7.47
C SER A 206 18.54 -2.00 -7.06
N PHE A 207 18.20 -3.02 -7.85
CA PHE A 207 18.76 -4.37 -7.74
C PHE A 207 20.07 -4.39 -8.55
N LYS A 208 21.14 -3.78 -8.01
CA LYS A 208 22.46 -3.93 -8.59
C LYS A 208 22.90 -5.42 -8.49
N PRO A 209 23.47 -5.99 -9.57
CA PRO A 209 23.98 -7.35 -9.56
C PRO A 209 25.16 -7.54 -8.61
#